data_AF-A0A7Z7N1I9-F1
#
_entry.id   AF-A0A7Z7N1I9-F1
#
_cell.length_a   1.000
_cell.length_b   1.000
_cell.length_c   1.000
_cell.angle_alpha   90.00
_cell.angle_beta   90.00
_cell.angle_gamma   90.00
#
_symmetry.space_group_name_H-M   'P 1'
#
loop_
_entity.id
_entity.type
_entity.pdbx_description
1 polymer ?
#
loop_
_entity_poly.entity_id
_entity_poly.type
_entity_poly.pdbx_seq_one_letter_code
_entity_poly.pdbx_strand_id
1 'polypeptide(L)' 'MNLRNWIVVLECAYMEYTTWGDRHVFRRTVGYDRVVWC' A
#
# COMPACT_ATOMS: atom_id res chain seq x y z
N MET A 1 -10.09 17.48 -2.19
CA MET A 1 -9.13 16.39 -2.50
C MET A 1 -9.27 15.36 -1.40
N ASN A 2 -9.89 14.21 -1.66
CA ASN A 2 -10.27 13.24 -0.63
C ASN A 2 -9.25 12.09 -0.65
N LEU A 3 -8.35 12.08 0.34
CA LEU A 3 -7.30 11.07 0.49
C LEU A 3 -7.91 9.84 1.18
N ARG A 4 -7.99 8.70 0.50
CA ARG A 4 -8.39 7.43 1.13
C ARG A 4 -7.16 6.54 1.25
N ASN A 5 -6.82 6.17 2.49
CA ASN A 5 -5.70 5.29 2.83
C ASN A 5 -6.21 4.04 3.53
N TRP A 6 -5.79 2.87 3.06
CA TRP A 6 -6.15 1.57 3.62
C TRP A 6 -4.87 0.76 3.82
N ILE A 7 -4.76 0.07 4.95
CA ILE A 7 -3.63 -0.83 5.26
C ILE A 7 -4.21 -2.21 5.58
N VAL A 8 -3.75 -3.21 4.86
CA VAL A 8 -4.02 -4.62 5.15
C VAL A 8 -2.77 -5.22 5.76
N VAL A 9 -2.88 -5.75 6.98
CA VAL A 9 -1.78 -6.44 7.67
C VAL A 9 -2.09 -7.93 7.67
N LEU A 10 -1.19 -8.71 7.10
CA LEU A 10 -1.17 -10.17 7.12
C LEU A 10 -0.07 -10.62 8.10
N GLU A 11 -0.09 -11.89 8.48
CA GLU A 11 0.86 -12.46 9.46
C GLU A 11 2.33 -12.21 9.12
N CYS A 12 2.67 -12.15 7.82
CA CYS A 12 4.05 -11.95 7.32
C CYS A 12 4.20 -10.82 6.29
N ALA A 13 3.18 -9.98 6.08
CA ALA A 13 3.22 -8.94 5.05
C ALA A 13 2.23 -7.82 5.33
N TYR A 14 2.41 -6.67 4.69
CA TYR A 14 1.39 -5.63 4.66
C TYR A 14 1.22 -5.05 3.25
N MET A 15 0.02 -4.53 2.98
CA MET A 15 -0.28 -3.81 1.76
C MET A 15 -0.92 -2.47 2.12
N GLU A 16 -0.34 -1.39 1.61
CA GLU A 16 -0.89 -0.04 1.76
C GLU A 16 -1.44 0.43 0.42
N TYR A 17 -2.61 1.05 0.48
CA TYR A 17 -3.29 1.61 -0.66
C TYR A 17 -3.61 3.07 -0.39
N THR A 18 -3.20 3.93 -1.32
CA THR A 18 -3.36 5.38 -1.23
C THR A 18 -3.97 5.91 -2.52
N THR A 19 -4.94 6.81 -2.40
CA THR A 19 -5.52 7.55 -3.53
C THR A 19 -5.14 9.02 -3.48
N TRP A 20 -4.52 9.50 -4.56
CA TRP A 20 -4.17 10.91 -4.79
C TRP A 20 -4.88 11.40 -6.04
N GLY A 21 -6.07 11.99 -5.87
CA GLY A 21 -6.95 12.34 -7.00
C GLY A 21 -7.41 11.07 -7.72
N ASP A 22 -7.22 11.02 -9.04
CA ASP A 22 -7.51 9.86 -9.89
C ASP A 22 -6.36 8.83 -9.90
N ARG A 23 -5.27 9.09 -9.18
CA ARG A 23 -4.10 8.21 -9.15
C ARG A 23 -4.21 7.23 -7.99
N HIS A 24 -4.21 5.95 -8.33
CA HIS A 24 -4.17 4.84 -7.39
C HIS A 24 -2.72 4.40 -7.23
N VAL A 25 -2.20 4.40 -6.01
CA VAL A 25 -0.86 3.94 -5.69
C VAL A 25 -0.98 2.85 -4.63
N PHE A 26 -0.30 1.72 -4.85
CA PHE A 26 -0.24 0.66 -3.85
C PHE A 26 1.20 0.25 -3.55
N ARG A 27 1.42 -0.11 -2.30
CA ARG A 27 2.71 -0.53 -1.75
C ARG A 27 2.54 -1.88 -1.09
N ARG A 28 3.29 -2.89 -1.52
CA ARG A 28 3.28 -4.24 -0.94
C ARG A 28 4.64 -4.60 -0.36
N THR A 29 4.65 -5.20 0.83
CA THR A 29 5.82 -5.94 1.30
C THR A 29 5.91 -7.26 0.53
N VAL A 30 7.08 -7.60 0.02
CA VAL A 30 7.40 -8.90 -0.62
C VAL A 30 8.39 -9.73 0.21
N GLY A 31 8.94 -9.14 1.26
CA GLY A 31 9.77 -9.74 2.31
C GLY A 31 9.94 -8.72 3.44
N TYR A 32 10.40 -9.13 4.63
CA TYR A 32 10.55 -8.22 5.79
C TYR A 32 11.37 -6.96 5.52
N ASP A 33 12.29 -7.07 4.56
CA ASP A 33 13.29 -6.11 4.14
C ASP A 33 13.01 -5.51 2.75
N ARG A 34 11.93 -5.93 2.08
CA ARG A 34 11.67 -5.56 0.69
C ARG A 34 10.24 -5.10 0.45
N VAL A 35 10.12 -3.87 -0.02
CA VAL A 35 8.87 -3.19 -0.36
C VAL A 35 8.88 -2.83 -1.85
N VAL A 36 7.76 -3.06 -2.53
CA VAL A 36 7.56 -2.71 -3.95
C VAL A 36 6.36 -1.78 -4.09
N TRP A 37 6.51 -0.78 -4.94
CA TRP A 37 5.45 0.14 -5.35
C TRP A 37 4.94 -0.25 -6.73
N CYS A 38 3.64 -0.13 -6.94
CA CYS A 38 2.98 -0.41 -8.22
C CYS A 38 1.96 0.68 -8.53
#